data_AF-A0A9W5K9I9-F1
#
_entry.id   AF-A0A9W5K9I9-F1
#
_cell.length_a   1.000
_cell.length_b   1.000
_cell.length_c   1.000
_cell.angle_alpha   90.00
_cell.angle_beta   90.00
_cell.angle_gamma   90.00
#
_symmetry.space_group_name_H-M   'P 1'
#
loop_
_entity.id
_entity.type
_entity.pdbx_description
1 polymer ?
#
loop_
_entity_poly.entity_id
_entity_poly.type
_entity_poly.pdbx_seq_one_letter_code
_entity_poly.pdbx_strand_id
1 'polypeptide(L)'
;MKSILEKMMNTGTEITILGEKILMRRLNVTDVWRFAKIISKVGRHAIADFADFGKAKNEMDELTKAAESLPEEEKNVQLAALKEQQKQKGLEFALRVLTMIPACEDDFTEFFASLLKAKKEEFCQLPPEAMVSVIQGLLESEDLMTFFNQVQGLVKVQSEKWNQPAAAPILA
;
A
#
# COMPACT_ATOMS: atom_id res chain seq x y z
N MET A 1 1.43 -11.44 19.25
CA MET A 1 2.51 -11.28 18.23
C MET A 1 2.63 -12.59 17.44
N LYS A 2 2.35 -12.60 16.13
CA LYS A 2 2.44 -13.83 15.30
C LYS A 2 3.89 -14.32 15.19
N SER A 3 4.09 -15.63 15.19
CA SER A 3 5.39 -16.26 14.97
C SER A 3 5.92 -16.00 13.56
N ILE A 4 7.25 -16.13 13.37
CA ILE A 4 7.87 -16.01 12.04
C ILE A 4 7.28 -17.06 11.08
N LEU A 5 6.98 -18.27 11.56
CA LEU A 5 6.32 -19.32 10.79
C LEU A 5 4.91 -18.91 10.34
N GLU A 6 4.07 -18.36 11.21
CA GLU A 6 2.74 -17.85 10.84
C GLU A 6 2.84 -16.70 9.83
N LYS A 7 3.83 -15.80 9.98
CA LYS A 7 4.09 -14.73 9.01
C LYS A 7 4.60 -15.26 7.67
N MET A 8 5.28 -16.41 7.63
CA MET A 8 5.71 -17.06 6.38
C MET A 8 4.59 -17.90 5.74
N MET A 9 3.70 -18.47 6.55
CA MET A 9 2.52 -19.22 6.10
C MET A 9 1.40 -18.30 5.59
N ASN A 10 1.36 -17.03 6.02
CA ASN A 10 0.40 -16.09 5.47
C ASN A 10 0.71 -15.75 4.00
N THR A 11 -0.23 -16.06 3.11
CA THR A 11 -0.11 -15.91 1.66
C THR A 11 -0.74 -14.63 1.10
N GLY A 12 -1.46 -13.86 1.92
CA GLY A 12 -2.16 -12.65 1.48
C GLY A 12 -2.98 -11.95 2.57
N THR A 13 -3.86 -11.05 2.13
CA THR A 13 -4.91 -10.42 2.94
C THR A 13 -6.25 -10.81 2.33
N GLU A 14 -7.19 -11.28 3.15
CA GLU A 14 -8.57 -11.48 2.70
C GLU A 14 -9.28 -10.13 2.66
N ILE A 15 -9.75 -9.71 1.49
CA ILE A 15 -10.56 -8.49 1.29
C ILE A 15 -11.94 -8.86 0.77
N THR A 16 -12.89 -7.92 0.85
CA THR A 16 -14.24 -8.10 0.26
C THR A 16 -14.46 -7.13 -0.89
N ILE A 17 -14.85 -7.64 -2.06
CA ILE A 17 -15.24 -6.87 -3.25
C ILE A 17 -16.58 -7.44 -3.73
N LEU A 18 -17.59 -6.59 -3.95
CA LEU A 18 -18.95 -7.02 -4.38
C LEU A 18 -19.62 -8.07 -3.46
N GLY A 19 -19.19 -8.18 -2.20
CA GLY A 19 -19.65 -9.21 -1.26
C GLY A 19 -18.89 -10.54 -1.36
N GLU A 20 -18.03 -10.71 -2.36
CA GLU A 20 -17.15 -11.86 -2.51
C GLU A 20 -15.84 -11.65 -1.75
N LYS A 21 -15.34 -12.72 -1.12
CA LYS A 21 -14.04 -12.75 -0.44
C LYS A 21 -12.94 -13.06 -1.44
N ILE A 22 -11.98 -12.14 -1.56
CA ILE A 22 -10.85 -12.25 -2.50
C ILE A 22 -9.55 -12.20 -1.71
N LEU A 23 -8.63 -13.12 -2.01
CA LEU A 23 -7.29 -13.12 -1.40
C LEU A 23 -6.35 -12.20 -2.17
N MET A 24 -6.19 -10.97 -1.67
CA MET A 24 -5.16 -10.05 -2.14
C MET A 24 -3.78 -10.64 -1.84
N ARG A 25 -2.90 -10.74 -2.84
CA ARG A 25 -1.52 -11.23 -2.61
C ARG A 25 -0.72 -10.23 -1.78
N ARG A 26 0.33 -10.74 -1.13
CA ARG A 26 1.35 -9.92 -0.46
C ARG A 26 2.10 -9.03 -1.45
N LEU A 27 2.64 -7.94 -0.91
CA LEU A 27 3.52 -7.00 -1.60
C LEU A 27 4.87 -7.68 -1.88
N ASN A 28 5.50 -7.34 -3.01
CA ASN A 28 6.82 -7.86 -3.38
C ASN A 28 7.71 -6.78 -4.04
N VAL A 29 8.96 -7.14 -4.32
CA VAL A 29 9.98 -6.21 -4.87
C VAL A 29 9.54 -5.58 -6.20
N THR A 30 8.77 -6.26 -7.04
CA THR A 30 8.25 -5.72 -8.31
C THR A 30 7.32 -4.53 -8.06
N ASP A 31 6.53 -4.58 -6.99
CA ASP A 31 5.63 -3.49 -6.61
C ASP A 31 6.40 -2.24 -6.20
N VAL A 32 7.57 -2.41 -5.55
CA VAL A 32 8.45 -1.30 -5.13
C VAL A 32 8.93 -0.51 -6.35
N TRP A 33 9.31 -1.22 -7.43
CA TRP A 33 9.69 -0.59 -8.70
C TRP A 33 8.52 0.12 -9.38
N ARG A 34 7.31 -0.47 -9.34
CA ARG A 34 6.08 0.17 -9.85
C ARG A 34 5.75 1.45 -9.09
N PHE A 35 5.83 1.46 -7.76
CA PHE A 35 5.61 2.67 -6.95
C PHE A 35 6.69 3.74 -7.14
N ALA A 36 7.96 3.36 -7.28
CA ALA A 36 9.01 4.32 -7.62
C ALA A 36 8.77 4.99 -9.00
N LYS A 37 8.24 4.24 -9.98
CA LYS A 37 7.82 4.76 -11.29
C LYS A 37 6.59 5.68 -11.18
N ILE A 38 5.61 5.36 -10.34
CA ILE A 38 4.46 6.25 -10.06
C ILE A 38 4.96 7.58 -9.46
N ILE A 39 5.82 7.51 -8.44
CA ILE A 39 6.40 8.70 -7.79
C ILE A 39 7.24 9.54 -8.77
N SER A 40 7.95 8.94 -9.71
CA SER A 40 8.72 9.71 -10.71
C SER A 40 7.84 10.46 -11.71
N LYS A 41 6.60 9.99 -11.95
CA LYS A 41 5.60 10.65 -12.80
C LYS A 41 4.81 11.74 -12.06
N VAL A 42 4.34 11.45 -10.85
CA VAL A 42 3.52 12.36 -10.04
C VAL A 42 4.36 13.47 -9.41
N GLY A 43 5.62 13.16 -9.06
CA GLY A 43 6.56 14.06 -8.42
C GLY A 43 6.80 13.73 -6.94
N ARG A 44 7.88 14.29 -6.39
CA ARG A 44 8.40 13.91 -5.06
C ARG A 44 7.46 14.22 -3.89
N HIS A 45 6.43 15.06 -4.07
CA HIS A 45 5.46 15.34 -3.01
C HIS A 45 4.67 14.08 -2.62
N ALA A 46 4.37 13.19 -3.58
CA ALA A 46 3.68 11.93 -3.34
C ALA A 46 4.43 11.01 -2.36
N ILE A 47 5.76 11.15 -2.20
CA ILE A 47 6.54 10.40 -1.20
C ILE A 47 6.00 10.69 0.22
N ALA A 48 5.62 11.93 0.51
CA ALA A 48 5.04 12.29 1.80
C ALA A 48 3.67 11.62 2.00
N ASP A 49 2.79 11.66 1.00
CA ASP A 49 1.48 11.00 1.04
C ASP A 49 1.59 9.48 1.28
N PHE A 50 2.55 8.83 0.62
CA PHE A 50 2.83 7.40 0.81
C PHE A 50 3.46 7.09 2.18
N ALA A 51 4.36 7.94 2.67
CA ALA A 51 4.98 7.78 3.99
C ALA A 51 3.96 8.01 5.13
N ASP A 52 3.08 9.01 5.02
CA ASP A 52 1.99 9.28 5.96
C ASP A 52 1.04 8.07 6.07
N PHE A 53 0.72 7.43 4.95
CA PHE A 53 -0.13 6.24 4.92
C PHE A 53 0.54 5.03 5.61
N GLY A 54 1.84 4.81 5.36
CA GLY A 54 2.63 3.80 6.07
C GLY A 54 2.74 4.08 7.58
N LYS A 55 2.91 5.35 7.98
CA LYS A 55 2.93 5.79 9.38
C LYS A 55 1.59 5.58 10.08
N ALA A 56 0.48 5.94 9.42
CA ALA A 56 -0.87 5.73 9.96
C ALA A 56 -1.14 4.25 10.24
N LYS A 57 -0.70 3.34 9.36
CA LYS A 57 -0.76 1.89 9.61
C LYS A 57 -0.02 1.49 10.89
N ASN A 58 1.22 1.97 11.06
CA ASN A 58 2.02 1.64 12.25
C ASN A 58 1.40 2.20 13.55
N GLU A 59 0.82 3.40 13.52
CA GLU A 59 0.09 3.97 14.65
C GLU A 59 -1.14 3.10 15.01
N MET A 60 -1.89 2.63 14.02
CA MET A 60 -3.03 1.71 14.24
C MET A 60 -2.59 0.32 14.73
N ASP A 61 -1.47 -0.21 14.25
CA ASP A 61 -0.91 -1.49 14.70
C ASP A 61 -0.49 -1.42 16.19
N GLU A 62 0.11 -0.32 16.65
CA GLU A 62 0.45 -0.13 18.07
C GLU A 62 -0.79 0.08 18.95
N LEU A 63 -1.77 0.87 18.50
CA LEU A 63 -3.04 1.03 19.21
C LEU A 63 -3.82 -0.29 19.33
N THR A 64 -3.78 -1.13 18.29
CA THR A 64 -4.41 -2.46 18.29
C THR A 64 -3.74 -3.37 19.33
N LYS A 65 -2.40 -3.39 19.42
CA LYS A 65 -1.66 -4.13 20.47
C LYS A 65 -1.98 -3.62 21.87
N ALA A 66 -2.14 -2.31 22.05
CA ALA A 66 -2.55 -1.74 23.33
C ALA A 66 -3.96 -2.24 23.73
N ALA A 67 -4.90 -2.24 22.78
CA ALA A 67 -6.26 -2.73 22.99
C ALA A 67 -6.32 -4.23 23.35
N GLU A 68 -5.37 -5.07 22.88
CA GLU A 68 -5.28 -6.48 23.28
C GLU A 68 -5.10 -6.69 24.80
N SER A 69 -4.63 -5.67 25.53
CA SER A 69 -4.40 -5.73 26.98
C SER A 69 -5.59 -5.28 27.85
N LEU A 70 -6.67 -4.78 27.24
CA LEU A 70 -7.85 -4.27 27.96
C LEU A 70 -8.86 -5.37 28.31
N PRO A 71 -9.77 -5.12 29.28
CA PRO A 71 -10.94 -5.96 29.52
C PRO A 71 -11.78 -6.19 28.26
N GLU A 72 -12.41 -7.36 28.12
CA GLU A 72 -13.11 -7.80 26.90
C GLU A 72 -14.09 -6.77 26.33
N GLU A 73 -14.85 -6.10 27.20
CA GLU A 73 -15.87 -5.11 26.81
C GLU A 73 -15.24 -3.80 26.26
N GLU A 74 -14.23 -3.26 26.96
CA GLU A 74 -13.48 -2.06 26.53
C GLU A 74 -12.66 -2.34 25.25
N LYS A 75 -12.01 -3.51 25.20
CA LYS A 75 -11.27 -4.01 24.03
C LYS A 75 -12.15 -4.06 22.79
N ASN A 76 -13.36 -4.63 22.88
CA ASN A 76 -14.26 -4.73 21.73
C ASN A 76 -14.71 -3.35 21.22
N VAL A 77 -14.99 -2.40 22.13
CA VAL A 77 -15.30 -1.01 21.75
C VAL A 77 -14.11 -0.33 21.08
N GLN A 78 -12.90 -0.47 21.64
CA GLN A 78 -11.70 0.17 21.08
C GLN A 78 -11.28 -0.44 19.74
N LEU A 79 -11.35 -1.76 19.57
CA LEU A 79 -11.07 -2.42 18.29
C LEU A 79 -12.08 -2.03 17.20
N ALA A 80 -13.36 -1.84 17.54
CA ALA A 80 -14.37 -1.34 16.61
C ALA A 80 -14.04 0.10 16.15
N ALA A 81 -13.64 0.98 17.07
CA ALA A 81 -13.23 2.35 16.76
C ALA A 81 -11.97 2.40 15.88
N LEU A 82 -10.96 1.57 16.18
CA LEU A 82 -9.74 1.46 15.38
C LEU A 82 -10.03 0.96 13.95
N LYS A 83 -10.93 -0.01 13.80
CA LYS A 83 -11.35 -0.50 12.47
C LYS A 83 -12.06 0.57 11.63
N GLU A 84 -12.83 1.45 12.27
CA GLU A 84 -13.47 2.57 11.58
C GLU A 84 -12.44 3.66 11.21
N GLN A 85 -11.51 3.99 12.11
CA GLN A 85 -10.38 4.88 11.80
C GLN A 85 -9.54 4.34 10.63
N GLN A 86 -9.30 3.03 10.57
CA GLN A 86 -8.60 2.36 9.48
C GLN A 86 -9.32 2.49 8.14
N LYS A 87 -10.65 2.31 8.11
CA LYS A 87 -11.45 2.55 6.91
C LYS A 87 -11.35 4.00 6.43
N GLN A 88 -11.44 4.95 7.35
CA GLN A 88 -11.34 6.39 7.05
C GLN A 88 -9.97 6.74 6.47
N LYS A 89 -8.87 6.23 7.05
CA LYS A 89 -7.52 6.40 6.50
C LYS A 89 -7.32 5.72 5.14
N GLY A 90 -7.94 4.56 4.93
CA GLY A 90 -7.99 3.90 3.62
C GLY A 90 -8.71 4.77 2.57
N LEU A 91 -9.84 5.38 2.94
CA LEU A 91 -10.60 6.26 2.06
C LEU A 91 -9.85 7.57 1.76
N GLU A 92 -9.27 8.22 2.76
CA GLU A 92 -8.40 9.41 2.58
C GLU A 92 -7.29 9.13 1.56
N PHE A 93 -6.61 7.98 1.68
CA PHE A 93 -5.55 7.61 0.77
C PHE A 93 -6.06 7.22 -0.63
N ALA A 94 -7.21 6.54 -0.72
CA ALA A 94 -7.85 6.28 -2.01
C ALA A 94 -8.21 7.57 -2.76
N LEU A 95 -8.69 8.60 -2.05
CA LEU A 95 -8.92 9.93 -2.62
C LEU A 95 -7.61 10.59 -3.09
N ARG A 96 -6.50 10.44 -2.37
CA ARG A 96 -5.17 10.91 -2.84
C ARG A 96 -4.69 10.14 -4.06
N VAL A 97 -4.91 8.82 -4.14
CA VAL A 97 -4.59 8.03 -5.34
C VAL A 97 -5.41 8.53 -6.54
N LEU A 98 -6.70 8.80 -6.37
CA LEU A 98 -7.57 9.33 -7.42
C LEU A 98 -7.06 10.67 -8.01
N THR A 99 -6.46 11.56 -7.20
CA THR A 99 -5.87 12.81 -7.74
C THR A 99 -4.57 12.59 -8.51
N MET A 100 -3.88 11.45 -8.30
CA MET A 100 -2.66 11.07 -9.01
C MET A 100 -2.92 10.32 -10.33
N ILE A 101 -4.09 9.66 -10.47
CA ILE A 101 -4.47 8.86 -11.65
C ILE A 101 -4.20 9.57 -12.99
N PRO A 102 -4.50 10.87 -13.22
CA PRO A 102 -4.27 11.51 -14.52
C PRO A 102 -2.83 11.46 -15.04
N ALA A 103 -1.83 11.25 -14.16
CA ALA A 103 -0.43 11.08 -14.54
C ALA A 103 0.03 9.62 -14.65
N CYS A 104 -0.72 8.66 -14.09
CA CYS A 104 -0.23 7.29 -13.86
C CYS A 104 -1.34 6.22 -13.72
N GLU A 105 -2.50 6.42 -14.33
CA GLU A 105 -3.65 5.50 -14.36
C GLU A 105 -3.23 4.06 -14.66
N ASP A 106 -2.53 3.84 -15.78
CA ASP A 106 -2.04 2.52 -16.19
C ASP A 106 -1.20 1.82 -15.12
N ASP A 107 -0.30 2.56 -14.44
CA ASP A 107 0.59 2.00 -13.42
C ASP A 107 -0.17 1.61 -12.15
N PHE A 108 -1.18 2.41 -11.76
CA PHE A 108 -2.06 2.08 -10.64
C PHE A 108 -2.97 0.89 -10.97
N THR A 109 -3.61 0.87 -12.14
CA THR A 109 -4.47 -0.23 -12.59
C THR A 109 -3.68 -1.53 -12.68
N GLU A 110 -2.47 -1.52 -13.26
CA GLU A 110 -1.58 -2.69 -13.29
C GLU A 110 -1.13 -3.16 -11.90
N PHE A 111 -0.95 -2.24 -10.96
CA PHE A 111 -0.60 -2.57 -9.57
C PHE A 111 -1.78 -3.24 -8.86
N PHE A 112 -2.96 -2.61 -8.85
CA PHE A 112 -4.14 -3.13 -8.17
C PHE A 112 -4.64 -4.44 -8.79
N ALA A 113 -4.66 -4.56 -10.12
CA ALA A 113 -4.97 -5.82 -10.82
C ALA A 113 -4.01 -6.94 -10.39
N SER A 114 -2.70 -6.64 -10.33
CA SER A 114 -1.70 -7.61 -9.91
C SER A 114 -1.84 -8.02 -8.44
N LEU A 115 -2.27 -7.13 -7.54
CA LEU A 115 -2.59 -7.48 -6.15
C LEU A 115 -3.76 -8.47 -6.06
N LEU A 116 -4.72 -8.41 -6.98
CA LEU A 116 -5.82 -9.37 -7.08
C LEU A 116 -5.50 -10.62 -7.91
N LYS A 117 -4.28 -10.71 -8.48
CA LYS A 117 -3.87 -11.73 -9.47
C LYS A 117 -4.75 -11.75 -10.73
N ALA A 118 -5.44 -10.64 -11.01
CA ALA A 118 -6.27 -10.43 -12.18
C ALA A 118 -5.46 -9.76 -13.31
N LYS A 119 -5.97 -9.84 -14.55
CA LYS A 119 -5.49 -9.01 -15.65
C LYS A 119 -5.98 -7.56 -15.50
N LYS A 120 -5.34 -6.64 -16.21
CA LYS A 120 -5.72 -5.22 -16.23
C LYS A 120 -7.16 -5.05 -16.71
N GLU A 121 -7.53 -5.77 -17.78
CA GLU A 121 -8.84 -5.71 -18.42
C GLU A 121 -9.95 -6.20 -17.48
N GLU A 122 -9.66 -7.26 -16.71
CA GLU A 122 -10.55 -7.85 -15.71
C GLU A 122 -10.75 -6.88 -14.54
N PHE A 123 -9.67 -6.24 -14.06
CA PHE A 123 -9.75 -5.20 -13.02
C PHE A 123 -10.53 -3.97 -13.48
N CYS A 124 -10.41 -3.55 -14.74
CA CYS A 124 -11.19 -2.45 -15.31
C CYS A 124 -12.70 -2.72 -15.42
N GLN A 125 -13.16 -3.98 -15.27
CA GLN A 125 -14.59 -4.29 -15.15
C GLN A 125 -15.10 -4.23 -13.70
N LEU A 126 -14.20 -4.12 -12.71
CA LEU A 126 -14.59 -3.98 -11.32
C LEU A 126 -15.10 -2.56 -11.03
N PRO A 127 -16.04 -2.40 -10.08
CA PRO A 127 -16.54 -1.08 -9.72
C PRO A 127 -15.47 -0.29 -8.95
N PRO A 128 -15.53 1.06 -8.90
CA PRO A 128 -14.50 1.89 -8.25
C PRO A 128 -14.21 1.53 -6.78
N GLU A 129 -15.22 1.00 -6.06
CA GLU A 129 -15.12 0.51 -4.69
C GLU A 129 -14.09 -0.63 -4.56
N ALA A 130 -13.83 -1.41 -5.61
CA ALA A 130 -12.81 -2.46 -5.60
C ALA A 130 -11.39 -1.90 -5.32
N MET A 131 -11.07 -0.70 -5.84
CA MET A 131 -9.81 -0.03 -5.54
C MET A 131 -9.75 0.38 -4.05
N VAL A 132 -10.87 0.84 -3.48
CA VAL A 132 -10.95 1.18 -2.05
C VAL A 132 -10.76 -0.07 -1.19
N SER A 133 -11.36 -1.20 -1.54
CA SER A 133 -11.16 -2.49 -0.85
C SER A 133 -9.70 -2.97 -0.93
N VAL A 134 -9.03 -2.83 -2.07
CA VAL A 134 -7.59 -3.15 -2.20
C VAL A 134 -6.75 -2.25 -1.29
N ILE A 135 -7.03 -0.94 -1.27
CA ILE A 135 -6.32 0.02 -0.41
C ILE A 135 -6.56 -0.24 1.08
N GLN A 136 -7.78 -0.63 1.48
CA GLN A 136 -8.07 -1.07 2.85
C GLN A 136 -7.32 -2.37 3.20
N GLY A 137 -7.26 -3.33 2.27
CA GLY A 137 -6.46 -4.55 2.42
C GLY A 137 -4.96 -4.28 2.59
N LEU A 138 -4.42 -3.24 1.95
CA LEU A 138 -3.04 -2.80 2.15
C LEU A 138 -2.79 -2.34 3.59
N LEU A 139 -3.74 -1.64 4.22
CA LEU A 139 -3.66 -1.28 5.63
C LEU A 139 -3.64 -2.51 6.57
N GLU A 140 -4.21 -3.64 6.17
CA GLU A 140 -4.13 -4.90 6.94
C GLU A 140 -2.86 -5.73 6.64
N SER A 141 -2.26 -5.60 5.45
CA SER A 141 -1.31 -6.55 4.81
C SER A 141 0.05 -6.84 5.47
N GLU A 142 0.30 -6.40 6.72
CA GLU A 142 1.60 -6.41 7.43
C GLU A 142 2.78 -5.73 6.67
N ASP A 143 3.20 -6.24 5.51
CA ASP A 143 4.37 -5.83 4.70
C ASP A 143 4.42 -4.35 4.30
N LEU A 144 3.30 -3.63 4.38
CA LEU A 144 3.10 -2.28 3.85
C LEU A 144 4.18 -1.28 4.31
N MET A 145 4.61 -1.34 5.58
CA MET A 145 5.62 -0.42 6.09
C MET A 145 7.01 -0.72 5.52
N THR A 146 7.40 -2.00 5.45
CA THR A 146 8.64 -2.44 4.79
C THR A 146 8.64 -2.05 3.31
N PHE A 147 7.50 -2.19 2.65
CA PHE A 147 7.29 -1.77 1.27
C PHE A 147 7.52 -0.27 1.07
N PHE A 148 6.89 0.61 1.85
CA PHE A 148 7.09 2.06 1.70
C PHE A 148 8.51 2.50 2.05
N ASN A 149 9.15 1.89 3.06
CA ASN A 149 10.58 2.12 3.35
C ASN A 149 11.47 1.77 2.15
N GLN A 150 11.20 0.64 1.46
CA GLN A 150 11.92 0.25 0.25
C GLN A 150 11.66 1.20 -0.92
N VAL A 151 10.41 1.65 -1.11
CA VAL A 151 10.05 2.67 -2.13
C VAL A 151 10.79 3.97 -1.87
N GLN A 152 10.77 4.49 -0.64
CA GLN A 152 11.46 5.72 -0.26
C GLN A 152 12.98 5.61 -0.47
N GLY A 153 13.58 4.48 -0.07
CA GLY A 153 15.00 4.20 -0.31
C GLY A 153 15.36 4.15 -1.79
N LEU A 154 14.55 3.48 -2.60
CA LEU A 154 14.76 3.37 -4.05
C LEU A 154 14.64 4.74 -4.74
N VAL A 155 13.61 5.52 -4.40
CA VAL A 155 13.42 6.87 -4.96
C VAL A 155 14.55 7.80 -4.55
N LYS A 156 15.07 7.72 -3.32
CA LYS A 156 16.25 8.47 -2.89
C LYS A 156 17.46 8.16 -3.78
N VAL A 157 17.81 6.88 -3.94
CA VAL A 157 18.94 6.43 -4.77
C VAL A 157 18.77 6.82 -6.24
N GLN A 158 17.55 6.74 -6.80
CA GLN A 158 17.29 7.21 -8.16
C GLN A 158 17.44 8.74 -8.28
N SER A 159 16.99 9.50 -7.29
CA SER A 159 17.12 10.96 -7.28
C SER A 159 18.58 11.43 -7.17
N GLU A 160 19.43 10.70 -6.44
CA GLU A 160 20.87 10.95 -6.36
C GLU A 160 21.55 10.68 -7.71
N LYS A 161 21.13 9.63 -8.43
CA LYS A 161 21.62 9.32 -9.79
C LYS A 161 21.15 10.31 -10.85
N TRP A 162 19.90 10.78 -10.80
CA TRP A 162 19.40 11.82 -11.74
C TRP A 162 20.02 13.20 -11.51
N ASN A 163 20.52 13.46 -10.30
CA ASN A 163 21.27 14.69 -10.00
C ASN A 163 22.76 14.60 -10.39
N GLN A 164 23.28 13.44 -10.80
CA GLN A 164 24.63 13.31 -11.33
C GLN A 164 24.63 13.65 -12.83
N PRO A 165 25.57 14.48 -13.33
CA PRO A 165 25.74 14.66 -14.77
C PRO A 165 26.08 13.30 -15.40
N ALA A 166 25.53 13.03 -16.57
CA ALA A 166 25.83 11.81 -17.32
C ALA A 166 27.36 11.66 -17.47
N ALA A 167 27.88 10.47 -17.13
CA ALA A 167 29.30 10.18 -17.28
C ALA A 167 29.75 10.51 -18.70
N ALA A 168 30.82 11.29 -18.85
CA ALA A 168 31.32 11.71 -20.15
C ALA A 168 31.53 10.48 -21.04
N PRO A 169 31.13 10.53 -22.32
CA PRO A 169 31.28 9.40 -23.22
C PRO A 169 32.75 9.01 -23.29
N ILE A 170 33.03 7.71 -23.16
CA ILE A 170 34.38 7.17 -23.30
C ILE A 170 34.79 7.44 -24.75
N LEU A 171 35.75 8.34 -24.93
CA LEU A 171 36.38 8.59 -26.23
C LEU A 171 37.14 7.32 -26.62
N ALA A 172 36.81 6.80 -27.80
CA ALA A 172 37.49 5.67 -28.44
C ALA A 172 38.78 6.12 -29.15
#